data_AF-A0A534U6Y4-F1
#
_entry.id   AF-A0A534U6Y4-F1
#
_cell.length_a   1.000
_cell.length_b   1.000
_cell.length_c   1.000
_cell.angle_alpha   90.00
_cell.angle_beta   90.00
_cell.angle_gamma   90.00
#
_symmetry.space_group_name_H-M   'P 1'
#
loop_
_entity.id
_entity.type
_entity.pdbx_description
1 polymer ?
#
loop_
_entity_poly.entity_id
_entity_poly.type
_entity_poly.pdbx_seq_one_letter_code
_entity_poly.pdbx_strand_id
1 'polypeptide(L)'
;MHRVSLATASVLMLFVTIVMSASVDAALTTDAIRCQKAIGHETARYAQRIHSETVQCNNDLVQGRSCNTAARDAAIARALSALNRTLLLKCFGIPLEALGFPGSCSGPDGGVFTPSNLVSCITDAVQSQVDMAVVVEYPDLQTLSDAGAHCQSTIGGEGRLFMSRKERARNRCLNRQLRNPSSVDCRAEVPPGTG
;
A
#
# COMPACT_ATOMS: atom_id res chain seq x y z
N MET A 1 35.28 22.77 -66.78
CA MET A 1 35.94 22.49 -65.48
C MET A 1 35.05 23.01 -64.37
N HIS A 2 34.30 22.14 -63.67
CA HIS A 2 33.90 22.25 -62.26
C HIS A 2 33.11 20.97 -61.90
N ARG A 3 33.44 20.38 -60.75
CA ARG A 3 33.13 19.00 -60.35
C ARG A 3 31.70 18.88 -59.83
N VAL A 4 31.05 17.76 -60.15
CA VAL A 4 29.75 17.32 -59.63
C VAL A 4 29.92 16.83 -58.19
N SER A 5 29.09 17.34 -57.28
CA SER A 5 28.92 16.84 -55.90
C SER A 5 28.29 15.45 -55.90
N LEU A 6 28.90 14.52 -55.16
CA LEU A 6 28.27 13.28 -54.72
C LEU A 6 28.37 13.21 -53.20
N ALA A 7 27.23 13.50 -52.55
CA ALA A 7 27.03 13.25 -51.13
C ALA A 7 26.92 11.72 -50.92
N THR A 8 27.86 11.14 -50.18
CA THR A 8 27.78 9.75 -49.73
C THR A 8 27.30 9.73 -48.28
N ALA A 9 26.19 9.01 -48.10
CA ALA A 9 25.43 8.90 -46.86
C ALA A 9 26.27 8.29 -45.73
N SER A 10 26.29 8.96 -44.58
CA SER A 10 26.82 8.40 -43.33
C SER A 10 25.82 7.37 -42.78
N VAL A 11 26.19 6.10 -42.84
CA VAL A 11 25.48 5.01 -42.15
C VAL A 11 25.81 5.12 -40.66
N LEU A 12 24.91 5.72 -39.89
CA LEU A 12 24.99 5.69 -38.43
C LEU A 12 24.60 4.27 -37.96
N MET A 13 25.60 3.45 -37.62
CA MET A 13 25.37 2.22 -36.87
C MET A 13 24.91 2.59 -35.46
N LEU A 14 23.60 2.45 -35.20
CA LEU A 14 23.07 2.45 -33.84
C LEU A 14 23.56 1.18 -33.14
N PHE A 15 24.59 1.31 -32.30
CA PHE A 15 24.90 0.31 -31.29
C PHE A 15 23.76 0.33 -30.25
N VAL A 16 22.77 -0.55 -30.42
CA VAL A 16 21.83 -0.88 -29.36
C VAL A 16 22.62 -1.69 -28.32
N THR A 17 23.12 -1.02 -27.29
CA THR A 17 23.61 -1.69 -26.10
C THR A 17 22.42 -2.30 -25.38
N ILE A 18 22.20 -3.60 -25.59
CA ILE A 18 21.31 -4.40 -24.75
C ILE A 18 21.93 -4.38 -23.36
N VAL A 19 21.42 -3.52 -22.47
CA VAL A 19 21.70 -3.60 -21.04
C VAL A 19 21.04 -4.89 -20.58
N MET A 20 21.82 -5.97 -20.49
CA MET A 20 21.39 -7.18 -19.79
C MET A 20 21.06 -6.78 -18.36
N SER A 21 19.77 -6.73 -18.03
CA SER A 21 19.32 -6.64 -16.65
C SER A 21 19.82 -7.89 -15.95
N ALA A 22 20.86 -7.75 -15.12
CA ALA A 22 21.29 -8.82 -14.25
C ALA A 22 20.15 -9.07 -13.24
N SER A 23 19.30 -10.05 -13.53
CA SER A 23 18.42 -10.65 -12.54
C SER A 23 19.29 -11.44 -11.57
N VAL A 24 19.85 -10.72 -10.58
CA VAL A 24 20.39 -11.38 -9.40
C VAL A 24 19.21 -11.90 -8.61
N ASP A 25 18.86 -13.17 -8.84
CA ASP A 25 18.06 -13.98 -7.91
C ASP A 25 18.88 -14.23 -6.62
N ALA A 26 19.31 -13.16 -5.97
CA ALA A 26 19.86 -13.23 -4.63
C ALA A 26 18.69 -13.56 -3.70
N ALA A 27 18.70 -14.77 -3.14
CA ALA A 27 17.74 -15.15 -2.11
C ALA A 27 17.77 -14.11 -0.98
N LEU A 28 16.58 -13.57 -0.64
CA LEU A 28 16.44 -12.59 0.43
C LEU A 28 17.06 -13.09 1.73
N THR A 29 17.80 -12.22 2.41
CA THR A 29 18.35 -12.53 3.73
C THR A 29 17.23 -12.69 4.76
N THR A 30 17.52 -13.35 5.90
CA THR A 30 16.54 -13.51 6.99
C THR A 30 16.02 -12.16 7.50
N ASP A 31 16.88 -11.14 7.56
CA ASP A 31 16.48 -9.81 8.00
C ASP A 31 15.69 -9.06 6.93
N ALA A 32 16.01 -9.24 5.65
CA ALA A 32 15.20 -8.72 4.55
C ALA A 32 13.79 -9.34 4.55
N ILE A 33 13.66 -10.65 4.77
CA ILE A 33 12.37 -11.34 4.94
C ILE A 33 11.61 -10.79 6.17
N ARG A 34 12.30 -10.48 7.26
CA ARG A 34 11.70 -9.91 8.47
C ARG A 34 11.18 -8.50 8.22
N CYS A 35 11.95 -7.66 7.53
CA CYS A 35 11.51 -6.34 7.08
C CYS A 35 10.27 -6.45 6.19
N GLN A 36 10.31 -7.29 5.15
CA GLN A 36 9.18 -7.49 4.23
C GLN A 36 7.90 -7.92 4.95
N LYS A 37 8.00 -8.83 5.92
CA LYS A 37 6.87 -9.24 6.77
C LYS A 37 6.34 -8.10 7.63
N ALA A 38 7.23 -7.28 8.20
CA ALA A 38 6.85 -6.13 9.01
C ALA A 38 6.11 -5.09 8.17
N ILE A 39 6.58 -4.82 6.95
CA ILE A 39 5.90 -3.92 6.00
C ILE A 39 4.45 -4.36 5.79
N GLY A 40 4.22 -5.60 5.34
CA GLY A 40 2.86 -6.08 5.10
C GLY A 40 1.99 -6.08 6.37
N HIS A 41 2.54 -6.52 7.50
CA HIS A 41 1.79 -6.63 8.76
C HIS A 41 1.39 -5.26 9.33
N GLU A 42 2.33 -4.33 9.42
CA GLU A 42 2.11 -3.02 10.01
C GLU A 42 1.25 -2.14 9.11
N THR A 43 1.40 -2.24 7.78
CA THR A 43 0.49 -1.58 6.81
C THR A 43 -0.95 -2.00 7.03
N ALA A 44 -1.23 -3.31 7.14
CA ALA A 44 -2.59 -3.81 7.37
C ALA A 44 -3.13 -3.41 8.75
N ARG A 45 -2.28 -3.34 9.77
CA ARG A 45 -2.68 -2.85 11.10
C ARG A 45 -3.05 -1.38 11.07
N TYR A 46 -2.27 -0.56 10.36
CA TYR A 46 -2.52 0.86 10.20
C TYR A 46 -3.82 1.12 9.43
N ALA A 47 -4.01 0.45 8.29
CA ALA A 47 -5.24 0.53 7.50
C ALA A 47 -6.48 0.11 8.29
N GLN A 48 -6.42 -1.03 8.98
CA GLN A 48 -7.51 -1.50 9.85
C GLN A 48 -7.83 -0.48 10.95
N ARG A 49 -6.83 0.20 11.52
CA ARG A 49 -7.06 1.21 12.56
C ARG A 49 -7.79 2.42 11.98
N ILE A 50 -7.27 3.04 10.92
CA ILE A 50 -7.91 4.24 10.34
C ILE A 50 -9.35 3.93 9.98
N HIS A 51 -9.58 2.83 9.27
CA HIS A 51 -10.93 2.45 8.83
C HIS A 51 -11.86 2.23 10.02
N SER A 52 -11.40 1.54 11.07
CA SER A 52 -12.21 1.30 12.28
C SER A 52 -12.59 2.58 13.02
N GLU A 53 -11.65 3.49 13.20
CA GLU A 53 -11.89 4.74 13.95
C GLU A 53 -12.81 5.68 13.15
N THR A 54 -12.65 5.73 11.83
CA THR A 54 -13.52 6.53 10.95
C THR A 54 -14.94 5.96 10.87
N VAL A 55 -15.09 4.65 10.67
CA VAL A 55 -16.40 3.97 10.68
C VAL A 55 -17.13 4.16 12.01
N GLN A 56 -16.41 4.06 13.13
CA GLN A 56 -17.02 4.31 14.45
C GLN A 56 -17.55 5.73 14.57
N CYS A 57 -16.76 6.73 14.17
CA CYS A 57 -17.20 8.12 14.18
C CYS A 57 -18.40 8.36 13.25
N ASN A 58 -18.40 7.77 12.06
CA ASN A 58 -19.53 7.90 11.15
C ASN A 58 -20.79 7.22 11.69
N ASN A 59 -20.65 6.08 12.38
CA ASN A 59 -21.75 5.43 13.08
C ASN A 59 -22.36 6.31 14.17
N ASP A 60 -21.52 7.05 14.91
CA ASP A 60 -22.02 8.00 15.90
C ASP A 60 -22.85 9.10 15.22
N LEU A 61 -22.34 9.68 14.13
CA LEU A 61 -23.00 10.78 13.41
C LEU A 61 -24.36 10.36 12.82
N VAL A 62 -24.44 9.21 12.14
CA VAL A 62 -25.70 8.73 11.55
C VAL A 62 -26.74 8.33 12.60
N GLN A 63 -26.31 8.05 13.83
CA GLN A 63 -27.17 7.83 15.00
C GLN A 63 -27.53 9.13 15.74
N GLY A 64 -27.10 10.29 15.24
CA GLY A 64 -27.35 11.59 15.89
C GLY A 64 -26.49 11.84 17.14
N ARG A 65 -25.42 11.07 17.32
CA ARG A 65 -24.44 11.25 18.40
C ARG A 65 -23.24 12.04 17.88
N SER A 66 -22.51 12.68 18.79
CA SER A 66 -21.26 13.37 18.45
C SER A 66 -20.10 12.38 18.28
N CYS A 67 -19.34 12.50 17.19
CA CYS A 67 -18.03 11.86 17.05
C CYS A 67 -16.98 12.63 17.86
N ASN A 68 -16.23 11.92 18.72
CA ASN A 68 -15.05 12.47 19.38
C ASN A 68 -13.84 12.42 18.43
N THR A 69 -13.73 13.43 17.56
CA THR A 69 -12.65 13.53 16.56
C THR A 69 -11.26 13.56 17.19
N ALA A 70 -11.09 14.20 18.35
CA ALA A 70 -9.80 14.22 19.04
C ALA A 70 -9.35 12.81 19.48
N ALA A 71 -10.26 11.99 20.01
CA ALA A 71 -9.96 10.61 20.38
C ALA A 71 -9.64 9.73 19.16
N ARG A 72 -10.43 9.88 18.09
CA ARG A 72 -10.24 9.22 16.80
C ARG A 72 -8.85 9.53 16.23
N ASP A 73 -8.52 10.81 16.13
CA ASP A 73 -7.26 11.29 15.54
C ASP A 73 -6.06 10.87 16.38
N ALA A 74 -6.19 10.88 17.72
CA ALA A 74 -5.16 10.35 18.62
C ALA A 74 -4.95 8.84 18.44
N ALA A 75 -5.99 8.06 18.17
CA ALA A 75 -5.88 6.63 17.90
C ALA A 75 -5.17 6.36 16.56
N ILE A 76 -5.49 7.13 15.52
CA ILE A 76 -4.82 7.07 14.21
C ILE A 76 -3.34 7.46 14.35
N ALA A 77 -3.03 8.56 15.03
CA ALA A 77 -1.65 9.00 15.26
C ALA A 77 -0.81 7.96 16.02
N ARG A 78 -1.40 7.28 17.01
CA ARG A 78 -0.73 6.16 17.70
C ARG A 78 -0.42 4.98 16.77
N ALA A 79 -1.31 4.65 15.84
CA ALA A 79 -1.07 3.59 14.87
C ALA A 79 0.01 3.99 13.85
N LEU A 80 0.03 5.24 13.40
CA LEU A 80 1.13 5.77 12.58
C LEU A 80 2.47 5.70 13.31
N SER A 81 2.52 6.12 14.58
CA SER A 81 3.72 6.02 15.40
C SER A 81 4.22 4.57 15.54
N ALA A 82 3.29 3.63 15.71
CA ALA A 82 3.61 2.20 15.79
C ALA A 82 4.16 1.64 14.47
N LEU A 83 3.53 2.00 13.33
CA LEU A 83 4.01 1.68 11.98
C LEU A 83 5.44 2.19 11.80
N ASN A 84 5.65 3.49 12.00
CA ASN A 84 6.96 4.13 11.82
C ASN A 84 8.04 3.47 12.68
N ARG A 85 7.80 3.35 14.00
CA ARG A 85 8.77 2.73 14.92
C ARG A 85 9.13 1.31 14.50
N THR A 86 8.15 0.52 14.10
CA THR A 86 8.36 -0.89 13.75
C THR A 86 9.14 -1.03 12.45
N LEU A 87 8.82 -0.22 11.43
CA LEU A 87 9.54 -0.26 10.15
C LEU A 87 10.98 0.25 10.30
N LEU A 88 11.19 1.36 11.01
CA LEU A 88 12.54 1.85 11.29
C LEU A 88 13.41 0.80 11.99
N LEU A 89 12.84 0.05 12.94
CA LEU A 89 13.57 -1.00 13.66
C LEU A 89 13.80 -2.26 12.81
N LYS A 90 12.77 -2.75 12.12
CA LYS A 90 12.81 -4.05 11.43
C LYS A 90 13.44 -3.98 10.04
N CYS A 91 13.52 -2.79 9.45
CA CYS A 91 14.12 -2.54 8.14
C CYS A 91 15.45 -1.78 8.24
N PHE A 92 15.98 -1.56 9.45
CA PHE A 92 17.27 -0.91 9.62
C PHE A 92 18.38 -1.68 8.90
N GLY A 93 19.17 -0.97 8.09
CA GLY A 93 20.29 -1.56 7.35
C GLY A 93 19.90 -2.49 6.20
N ILE A 94 18.60 -2.60 5.87
CA ILE A 94 18.13 -3.40 4.74
C ILE A 94 18.06 -2.50 3.48
N PRO A 95 18.71 -2.89 2.37
CA PRO A 95 18.54 -2.20 1.10
C PRO A 95 17.11 -2.45 0.60
N LEU A 96 16.26 -1.43 0.64
CA LEU A 96 14.84 -1.55 0.29
C LEU A 96 14.65 -1.86 -1.20
N GLU A 97 15.63 -1.52 -2.04
CA GLU A 97 15.69 -1.88 -3.46
C GLU A 97 15.68 -3.40 -3.65
N ALA A 98 16.33 -4.15 -2.76
CA ALA A 98 16.30 -5.62 -2.77
C ALA A 98 14.92 -6.19 -2.40
N LEU A 99 14.04 -5.38 -1.82
CA LEU A 99 12.64 -5.70 -1.55
C LEU A 99 11.70 -5.21 -2.67
N GLY A 100 12.24 -4.58 -3.73
CA GLY A 100 11.48 -4.02 -4.84
C GLY A 100 11.02 -2.58 -4.66
N PHE A 101 11.54 -1.84 -3.67
CA PHE A 101 11.26 -0.41 -3.52
C PHE A 101 12.13 0.45 -4.45
N PRO A 102 11.67 1.66 -4.85
CA PRO A 102 10.44 2.33 -4.43
C PRO A 102 9.16 1.69 -4.99
N GLY A 103 9.26 0.88 -6.05
CA GLY A 103 8.08 0.28 -6.69
C GLY A 103 7.11 1.35 -7.18
N SER A 104 5.85 1.29 -6.73
CA SER A 104 4.83 2.32 -7.02
C SER A 104 4.89 3.53 -6.10
N CYS A 105 5.76 3.54 -5.10
CA CYS A 105 6.01 4.73 -4.29
C CYS A 105 6.71 5.78 -5.14
N SER A 106 6.41 7.06 -4.90
CA SER A 106 7.25 8.14 -5.42
C SER A 106 8.69 7.94 -4.92
N GLY A 107 9.66 7.99 -5.83
CA GLY A 107 11.07 8.00 -5.47
C GLY A 107 11.41 9.25 -4.64
N PRO A 108 12.54 9.26 -3.91
CA PRO A 108 13.00 10.50 -3.31
C PRO A 108 13.32 11.51 -4.42
N ASP A 109 13.04 12.80 -4.19
CA ASP A 109 13.46 13.90 -5.07
C ASP A 109 14.99 14.05 -5.02
N GLY A 110 15.69 13.11 -5.65
CA GLY A 110 17.14 12.88 -5.49
C GLY A 110 17.47 12.13 -4.19
N GLY A 111 18.26 11.04 -4.28
CA GLY A 111 18.79 10.30 -3.13
C GLY A 111 18.39 8.82 -3.09
N VAL A 112 18.67 8.17 -1.95
CA VAL A 112 18.36 6.75 -1.68
C VAL A 112 16.97 6.64 -1.07
N PHE A 113 16.19 5.63 -1.46
CA PHE A 113 14.86 5.40 -0.88
C PHE A 113 15.00 4.88 0.55
N THR A 114 14.58 5.68 1.52
CA THR A 114 14.76 5.38 2.94
C THR A 114 13.52 4.72 3.57
N PRO A 115 13.66 4.06 4.74
CA PRO A 115 12.51 3.64 5.52
C PRO A 115 11.49 4.75 5.84
N SER A 116 11.93 6.01 5.96
CA SER A 116 11.01 7.14 6.15
C SER A 116 10.20 7.43 4.88
N ASN A 117 10.80 7.33 3.70
CA ASN A 117 10.06 7.44 2.42
C ASN A 117 9.04 6.32 2.29
N LEU A 118 9.40 5.10 2.70
CA LEU A 118 8.48 3.96 2.75
C LEU A 118 7.28 4.22 3.67
N VAL A 119 7.52 4.74 4.88
CA VAL A 119 6.42 5.07 5.81
C VAL A 119 5.48 6.10 5.18
N SER A 120 6.01 7.18 4.58
CA SER A 120 5.17 8.18 3.88
C SER A 120 4.36 7.57 2.74
N CYS A 121 4.98 6.76 1.89
CA CYS A 121 4.29 6.10 0.81
C CYS A 121 3.16 5.18 1.31
N ILE A 122 3.42 4.40 2.37
CA ILE A 122 2.41 3.54 2.99
C ILE A 122 1.27 4.39 3.55
N THR A 123 1.57 5.49 4.23
CA THR A 123 0.52 6.32 4.84
C THR A 123 -0.38 6.94 3.79
N ASP A 124 0.19 7.48 2.72
CA ASP A 124 -0.57 8.14 1.67
C ASP A 124 -1.44 7.14 0.91
N ALA A 125 -0.88 5.97 0.59
CA ALA A 125 -1.62 4.90 -0.08
C ALA A 125 -2.76 4.34 0.77
N VAL A 126 -2.52 4.11 2.07
CA VAL A 126 -3.54 3.62 3.00
C VAL A 126 -4.62 4.65 3.22
N GLN A 127 -4.27 5.93 3.43
CA GLN A 127 -5.25 7.00 3.60
C GLN A 127 -6.15 7.12 2.37
N SER A 128 -5.57 7.20 1.17
CA SER A 128 -6.33 7.25 -0.07
C SER A 128 -7.30 6.07 -0.23
N GLN A 129 -6.87 4.84 0.07
CA GLN A 129 -7.73 3.67 -0.02
C GLN A 129 -8.85 3.66 1.02
N VAL A 130 -8.54 4.00 2.27
CA VAL A 130 -9.53 4.01 3.36
C VAL A 130 -10.53 5.14 3.15
N ASP A 131 -10.10 6.33 2.74
CA ASP A 131 -10.99 7.46 2.46
C ASP A 131 -11.98 7.11 1.36
N MET A 132 -11.51 6.47 0.27
CA MET A 132 -12.40 5.98 -0.79
C MET A 132 -13.39 4.93 -0.30
N ALA A 133 -12.95 3.97 0.52
CA ALA A 133 -13.84 2.98 1.11
C ALA A 133 -14.91 3.63 1.99
N VAL A 134 -14.52 4.58 2.84
CA VAL A 134 -15.44 5.29 3.74
C VAL A 134 -16.45 6.13 2.97
N VAL A 135 -16.07 6.79 1.87
CA VAL A 135 -17.00 7.56 1.02
C VAL A 135 -18.05 6.64 0.38
N VAL A 136 -17.65 5.44 -0.05
CA VAL A 136 -18.58 4.43 -0.59
C VAL A 136 -19.49 3.89 0.51
N GLU A 137 -18.94 3.64 1.70
CA GLU A 137 -19.70 3.11 2.82
C GLU A 137 -20.68 4.14 3.37
N TYR A 138 -20.29 5.41 3.53
CA TYR A 138 -21.06 6.53 4.08
C TYR A 138 -21.12 7.69 3.09
N PRO A 139 -21.98 7.61 2.06
CA PRO A 139 -22.08 8.64 1.03
C PRO A 139 -22.62 9.97 1.55
N ASP A 140 -23.40 9.94 2.63
CA ASP A 140 -23.90 11.11 3.35
C ASP A 140 -23.89 10.85 4.86
N LEU A 141 -23.52 11.85 5.65
CA LEU A 141 -23.39 11.78 7.11
C LEU A 141 -24.54 12.46 7.87
N GLN A 142 -25.70 12.58 7.22
CA GLN A 142 -26.91 13.01 7.91
C GLN A 142 -27.37 12.01 8.98
N THR A 143 -28.05 12.51 10.01
CA THR A 143 -28.74 11.67 10.99
C THR A 143 -29.86 10.89 10.32
N LEU A 144 -29.94 9.60 10.59
CA LEU A 144 -30.92 8.68 10.01
C LEU A 144 -31.93 8.22 11.06
N SER A 145 -33.01 7.59 10.59
CA SER A 145 -33.87 6.79 11.47
C SER A 145 -33.09 5.62 12.07
N ASP A 146 -33.55 5.03 13.17
CA ASP A 146 -32.88 3.89 13.81
C ASP A 146 -32.59 2.74 12.83
N ALA A 147 -33.55 2.40 11.97
CA ALA A 147 -33.39 1.39 10.93
C ALA A 147 -32.35 1.80 9.88
N GLY A 148 -32.36 3.08 9.47
CA GLY A 148 -31.38 3.62 8.53
C GLY A 148 -29.97 3.63 9.11
N ALA A 149 -29.82 4.11 10.35
CA ALA A 149 -28.55 4.13 11.08
C ALA A 149 -28.00 2.71 11.31
N HIS A 150 -28.86 1.74 11.60
CA HIS A 150 -28.47 0.33 11.73
C HIS A 150 -27.99 -0.27 10.40
N CYS A 151 -28.73 -0.03 9.31
CA CYS A 151 -28.32 -0.43 7.96
C CYS A 151 -26.95 0.16 7.60
N GLN A 152 -26.82 1.47 7.80
CA GLN A 152 -25.61 2.25 7.53
C GLN A 152 -24.41 1.75 8.36
N SER A 153 -24.63 1.44 9.64
CA SER A 153 -23.61 0.87 10.52
C SER A 153 -23.18 -0.53 10.10
N THR A 154 -24.11 -1.32 9.53
CA THR A 154 -23.81 -2.65 8.99
C THR A 154 -22.95 -2.54 7.73
N ILE A 155 -23.24 -1.60 6.83
CA ILE A 155 -22.44 -1.35 5.63
C ILE A 155 -20.98 -1.03 6.00
N GLY A 156 -20.76 -0.04 6.87
CA GLY A 156 -19.40 0.29 7.31
C GLY A 156 -18.73 -0.84 8.11
N GLY A 157 -19.52 -1.57 8.91
CA GLY A 157 -19.04 -2.73 9.65
C GLY A 157 -18.52 -3.85 8.75
N GLU A 158 -19.28 -4.23 7.72
CA GLU A 158 -18.94 -5.27 6.77
C GLU A 158 -17.86 -4.83 5.78
N GLY A 159 -17.89 -3.57 5.31
CA GLY A 159 -16.83 -3.00 4.47
C GLY A 159 -15.47 -3.06 5.15
N ARG A 160 -15.39 -2.65 6.42
CA ARG A 160 -14.19 -2.82 7.27
C ARG A 160 -13.76 -4.26 7.43
N LEU A 161 -14.69 -5.19 7.65
CA LEU A 161 -14.37 -6.61 7.77
C LEU A 161 -13.83 -7.18 6.45
N PHE A 162 -14.44 -6.82 5.33
CA PHE A 162 -14.00 -7.22 4.00
C PHE A 162 -12.58 -6.74 3.71
N MET A 163 -12.30 -5.45 3.89
CA MET A 163 -10.97 -4.87 3.70
C MET A 163 -9.92 -5.58 4.56
N SER A 164 -10.19 -5.72 5.86
CA SER A 164 -9.28 -6.39 6.79
C SER A 164 -9.04 -7.86 6.43
N ARG A 165 -10.07 -8.59 5.99
CA ARG A 165 -9.95 -9.99 5.54
C ARG A 165 -9.12 -10.09 4.26
N LYS A 166 -9.35 -9.20 3.29
CA LYS A 166 -8.61 -9.13 2.02
C LYS A 166 -7.12 -8.87 2.25
N GLU A 167 -6.78 -7.88 3.07
CA GLU A 167 -5.39 -7.57 3.42
C GLU A 167 -4.71 -8.74 4.14
N ARG A 168 -5.36 -9.35 5.13
CA ARG A 168 -4.81 -10.52 5.84
C ARG A 168 -4.60 -11.70 4.91
N ALA A 169 -5.52 -11.96 3.98
CA ALA A 169 -5.39 -13.04 3.01
C ALA A 169 -4.17 -12.82 2.09
N ARG A 170 -4.04 -11.61 1.53
CA ARG A 170 -2.89 -11.24 0.69
C ARG A 170 -1.57 -11.31 1.44
N ASN A 171 -1.52 -10.76 2.66
CA ASN A 171 -0.34 -10.85 3.51
C ASN A 171 0.05 -12.29 3.85
N ARG A 172 -0.93 -13.18 4.12
CA ARG A 172 -0.65 -14.61 4.33
C ARG A 172 -0.09 -15.26 3.07
N CYS A 173 -0.65 -14.95 1.90
CA CYS A 173 -0.18 -15.46 0.62
C CYS A 173 1.28 -15.03 0.37
N LEU A 174 1.56 -13.73 0.44
CA LEU A 174 2.90 -13.16 0.25
C LEU A 174 3.90 -13.75 1.27
N ASN A 175 3.52 -13.86 2.54
CA ASN A 175 4.38 -14.44 3.57
C ASN A 175 4.68 -15.93 3.35
N ARG A 176 3.78 -16.68 2.71
CA ARG A 176 4.05 -18.08 2.31
C ARG A 176 5.03 -18.12 1.15
N GLN A 177 4.89 -17.25 0.16
CA GLN A 177 5.80 -17.17 -1.00
C GLN A 177 7.22 -16.79 -0.61
N LEU A 178 7.39 -15.91 0.38
CA LEU A 178 8.71 -15.60 0.93
C LEU A 178 9.42 -16.80 1.57
N ARG A 179 8.68 -17.85 1.96
CA ARG A 179 9.25 -19.08 2.51
C ARG A 179 9.42 -20.15 1.44
N ASN A 180 8.40 -20.31 0.59
CA ASN A 180 8.35 -21.27 -0.51
C ASN A 180 7.89 -20.53 -1.78
N PRO A 181 8.83 -20.12 -2.65
CA PRO A 181 8.50 -19.44 -3.90
C PRO A 181 7.49 -20.25 -4.73
N SER A 182 6.54 -19.56 -5.33
CA SER A 182 5.48 -20.17 -6.14
C SER A 182 5.07 -19.21 -7.26
N SER A 183 4.46 -19.73 -8.33
CA SER A 183 3.91 -18.94 -9.44
C SER A 183 2.56 -18.27 -9.15
N VAL A 184 2.01 -18.43 -7.93
CA VAL A 184 0.74 -17.79 -7.54
C VAL A 184 0.90 -16.27 -7.58
N ASP A 185 -0.02 -15.54 -8.20
CA ASP A 185 -0.03 -14.08 -8.07
C ASP A 185 -0.83 -13.69 -6.81
N CYS A 186 -0.14 -13.47 -5.70
CA CYS A 186 -0.76 -13.01 -4.44
C CYS A 186 -1.30 -11.57 -4.51
N ARG A 187 -1.01 -10.84 -5.60
CA ARG A 187 -1.47 -9.47 -5.84
C ARG A 187 -2.61 -9.41 -6.85
N ALA A 188 -2.89 -10.49 -7.58
CA ALA A 188 -3.98 -10.58 -8.54
C ALA A 188 -5.30 -10.14 -7.93
N GLU A 189 -6.08 -9.39 -8.70
CA GLU A 189 -7.47 -9.13 -8.33
C GLU A 189 -8.26 -10.45 -8.39
N VAL A 190 -9.08 -10.68 -7.38
CA VAL A 190 -9.95 -11.86 -7.30
C VAL A 190 -11.35 -11.40 -7.66
N PRO A 191 -11.93 -11.85 -8.78
CA PRO A 191 -13.29 -11.48 -9.15
C PRO A 191 -14.29 -11.90 -8.06
N PRO A 192 -15.34 -11.11 -7.80
CA PRO A 192 -16.39 -11.50 -6.85
C PRO A 192 -17.01 -12.85 -7.25
N GLY A 193 -17.29 -13.71 -6.26
CA GLY A 193 -17.97 -15.00 -6.46
C GLY A 193 -17.08 -16.19 -6.84
N THR A 194 -15.76 -16.09 -6.69
CA THR A 194 -14.79 -17.15 -7.06
C THR A 194 -14.30 -18.01 -5.88
N GLY A 195 -14.95 -17.88 -4.71
CA GLY A 195 -14.60 -18.57 -3.47
C GLY A 195 -15.65 -19.56 -3.01
#